data_AF-A0A971DXR6-F1
#
_entry.id   AF-A0A971DXR6-F1
#
_cell.length_a   1.000
_cell.length_b   1.000
_cell.length_c   1.000
_cell.angle_alpha   90.00
_cell.angle_beta   90.00
_cell.angle_gamma   90.00
#
_symmetry.space_group_name_H-M   'P 1'
#
loop_
_entity.id
_entity.type
_entity.pdbx_description
1 polymer ?
#
loop_
_entity_poly.entity_id
_entity_poly.type
_entity_poly.pdbx_seq_one_letter_code
_entity_poly.pdbx_strand_id
1 'polypeptide(L)'
;MKKKHQFLIVLFVILFSSCKKDDRSPEPEANFSESYIAQHRGNYFIEIPEVYELANIIMAVKYQNFNNGISLEKNTSYYQSVLDHFNPYRSTDLFSQLNYSETDYLSFLSFRDDSYMYMFSDDQIVFSNTYLREIWDSNIFEKHIGAVQSFAKESNFQEFYNENSEFYNSQIALYDSLIPVKHMWNWLETNFTSKINCYKIIISPLTADHHSTTSYESNDYKETLMFVQGLNPEIDTINTMSIALIIRRVFTEIDHNYVNPVTDKHVNELNKSMANLNSWRKLSDDNAYYDDAYSIFNEYMTWAVYDLYISEFYSPNNYDSIRNRTVNSMENIRGFIKFREFEDYLIISYKNRADNEKIEDLYPQIIDWISKNN
;
A
#
# COMPACT_ATOMS: atom_id res chain seq x y z
N MET A 1 -28.80 76.63 35.54
CA MET A 1 -29.43 75.29 35.65
C MET A 1 -30.23 74.98 34.39
N LYS A 2 -29.68 74.11 33.52
CA LYS A 2 -30.38 73.18 32.61
C LYS A 2 -29.32 72.55 31.72
N LYS A 3 -28.88 71.35 32.09
CA LYS A 3 -28.00 70.49 31.30
C LYS A 3 -28.74 70.13 30.01
N LYS A 4 -28.16 70.41 28.84
CA LYS A 4 -28.51 69.76 27.57
C LYS A 4 -27.41 68.75 27.28
N HIS A 5 -27.73 67.47 27.43
CA HIS A 5 -26.88 66.37 26.98
C HIS A 5 -26.98 66.29 25.46
N GLN A 6 -25.88 66.62 24.77
CA GLN A 6 -25.69 66.25 23.37
C GLN A 6 -25.33 64.77 23.34
N PHE A 7 -26.21 63.98 22.72
CA PHE A 7 -25.97 62.58 22.40
C PHE A 7 -24.95 62.53 21.25
N LEU A 8 -23.73 62.09 21.55
CA LEU A 8 -22.72 61.76 20.56
C LEU A 8 -23.05 60.36 20.03
N ILE A 9 -23.62 60.27 18.82
CA ILE A 9 -23.79 59.00 18.11
C ILE A 9 -22.41 58.58 17.61
N VAL A 10 -21.79 57.64 18.31
CA VAL A 10 -20.58 56.94 17.86
C VAL A 10 -21.03 55.90 16.84
N LEU A 11 -20.76 56.16 15.56
CA LEU A 11 -20.93 55.19 14.49
C LEU A 11 -19.85 54.10 14.66
N PHE A 12 -20.23 52.95 15.23
CA PHE A 12 -19.40 51.75 15.22
C PHE A 12 -19.43 51.18 13.80
N VAL A 13 -18.40 51.48 13.01
CA VAL A 13 -18.12 50.73 11.78
C VAL A 13 -17.64 49.36 12.21
N ILE A 14 -18.56 48.39 12.26
CA ILE A 14 -18.21 46.98 12.33
C ILE A 14 -17.60 46.64 10.98
N LEU A 15 -16.26 46.66 10.92
CA LEU A 15 -15.52 45.99 9.86
C LEU A 15 -15.87 44.50 9.98
N PHE A 16 -16.80 44.05 9.14
CA PHE A 16 -16.93 42.64 8.82
C PHE A 16 -15.60 42.21 8.18
N SER A 17 -14.67 41.73 8.99
CA SER A 17 -13.63 40.83 8.52
C SER A 17 -14.36 39.64 7.91
N SER A 18 -14.53 39.70 6.59
CA SER A 18 -14.88 38.55 5.79
C SER A 18 -13.78 37.53 6.01
N CYS A 19 -14.01 36.60 6.94
CA CYS A 19 -13.34 35.32 6.91
C CYS A 19 -13.70 34.73 5.55
N LYS A 20 -12.80 34.90 4.58
CA LYS A 20 -12.75 33.99 3.44
C LYS A 20 -12.59 32.61 4.06
N LYS A 21 -13.69 31.86 4.15
CA LYS A 21 -13.59 30.41 4.15
C LYS A 21 -12.72 30.08 2.96
N ASP A 22 -11.60 29.43 3.21
CA ASP A 22 -10.79 28.85 2.15
C ASP A 22 -11.69 27.80 1.48
N ASP A 23 -12.38 28.21 0.41
CA ASP A 23 -13.31 27.40 -0.37
C ASP A 23 -12.57 26.48 -1.35
N ARG A 24 -11.31 26.17 -1.02
CA ARG A 24 -10.55 25.12 -1.67
C ARG A 24 -11.12 23.80 -1.19
N SER A 25 -12.22 23.39 -1.83
CA SER A 25 -12.53 21.96 -1.91
C SER A 25 -11.23 21.26 -2.33
N PRO A 26 -10.80 20.21 -1.60
CA PRO A 26 -9.58 19.49 -1.98
C PRO A 26 -9.70 19.07 -3.45
N GLU A 27 -8.62 19.23 -4.20
CA GLU A 27 -8.60 18.77 -5.59
C GLU A 27 -8.96 17.28 -5.64
N PRO A 28 -9.73 16.84 -6.66
CA PRO A 28 -10.14 15.45 -6.75
C PRO A 28 -8.92 14.54 -6.83
N GLU A 29 -8.88 13.49 -6.02
CA GLU A 29 -7.75 12.55 -5.98
C GLU A 29 -7.69 11.67 -7.24
N ALA A 30 -8.85 11.45 -7.87
CA ALA A 30 -9.00 10.64 -9.07
C ALA A 30 -10.18 11.12 -9.93
N ASN A 31 -10.13 10.77 -11.20
CA ASN A 31 -11.18 11.04 -12.19
C ASN A 31 -11.72 9.70 -12.74
N PHE A 32 -12.68 9.13 -12.01
CA PHE A 32 -13.38 7.92 -12.41
C PHE A 32 -14.64 8.27 -13.20
N SER A 33 -14.65 7.97 -14.49
CA SER A 33 -15.85 8.14 -15.32
C SER A 33 -16.94 7.12 -14.93
N GLU A 34 -18.20 7.41 -15.25
CA GLU A 34 -19.31 6.48 -15.01
C GLU A 34 -19.08 5.12 -15.68
N SER A 35 -18.49 5.10 -16.88
CA SER A 35 -18.16 3.85 -17.58
C SER A 35 -17.03 3.09 -16.88
N TYR A 36 -16.02 3.79 -16.35
CA TYR A 36 -14.97 3.17 -15.55
C TYR A 36 -15.55 2.52 -14.30
N ILE A 37 -16.36 3.26 -13.53
CA ILE A 37 -17.02 2.77 -12.32
C ILE A 37 -17.87 1.54 -12.63
N ALA A 38 -18.66 1.56 -13.71
CA ALA A 38 -19.52 0.44 -14.09
C ALA A 38 -18.74 -0.85 -14.43
N GLN A 39 -17.52 -0.71 -14.96
CA GLN A 39 -16.66 -1.86 -15.31
C GLN A 39 -15.90 -2.43 -14.10
N HIS A 40 -15.54 -1.58 -13.15
CA HIS A 40 -14.62 -1.95 -12.06
C HIS A 40 -15.34 -2.22 -10.72
N ARG A 41 -16.51 -1.62 -10.47
CA ARG A 41 -17.23 -1.78 -9.20
C ARG A 41 -17.57 -3.25 -8.91
N GLY A 42 -17.17 -3.70 -7.72
CA GLY A 42 -17.38 -5.07 -7.25
C GLY A 42 -16.32 -6.07 -7.73
N ASN A 43 -15.39 -5.65 -8.58
CA ASN A 43 -14.36 -6.49 -9.16
C ASN A 43 -12.98 -6.23 -8.52
N TYR A 44 -12.08 -7.17 -8.73
CA TYR A 44 -10.65 -6.96 -8.53
C TYR A 44 -9.93 -7.33 -9.82
N PHE A 45 -8.74 -6.77 -10.00
CA PHE A 45 -7.90 -7.00 -11.18
C PHE A 45 -6.50 -7.35 -10.73
N ILE A 46 -5.86 -8.30 -11.41
CA ILE A 46 -4.44 -8.60 -11.25
C ILE A 46 -3.77 -8.21 -12.56
N GLU A 47 -2.78 -7.32 -12.49
CA GLU A 47 -2.24 -6.61 -13.64
C GLU A 47 -0.72 -6.64 -13.63
N ILE A 48 -0.12 -6.77 -14.81
CA ILE A 48 1.27 -6.39 -15.08
C ILE A 48 1.16 -5.26 -16.12
N PRO A 49 1.07 -3.98 -15.71
CA PRO A 49 0.84 -2.88 -16.64
C PRO A 49 2.10 -2.56 -17.44
N GLU A 50 1.94 -2.20 -18.72
CA GLU A 50 3.07 -2.03 -19.65
C GLU A 50 4.08 -0.96 -19.20
N VAL A 51 3.62 0.25 -18.84
CA VAL A 51 4.51 1.33 -18.36
C VAL A 51 5.09 1.01 -16.97
N TYR A 52 4.34 0.30 -16.14
CA TYR A 52 4.81 -0.17 -14.84
C TYR A 52 5.94 -1.20 -14.98
N GLU A 53 5.81 -2.14 -15.91
CA GLU A 53 6.85 -3.13 -16.18
C GLU A 53 8.09 -2.47 -16.82
N LEU A 54 7.91 -1.48 -17.70
CA LEU A 54 9.03 -0.66 -18.19
C LEU A 54 9.81 -0.02 -17.04
N ALA A 55 9.13 0.57 -16.06
CA ALA A 55 9.78 1.17 -14.90
C ALA A 55 10.56 0.13 -14.07
N ASN A 56 9.98 -1.06 -13.85
CA ASN A 56 10.64 -2.18 -13.19
C ASN A 56 11.90 -2.66 -13.95
N ILE A 57 11.83 -2.77 -15.28
CA ILE A 57 12.97 -3.14 -16.14
C ILE A 57 14.09 -2.10 -16.03
N ILE A 58 13.77 -0.80 -16.09
CA ILE A 58 14.76 0.26 -15.93
C ILE A 58 15.44 0.14 -14.57
N MET A 59 14.69 -0.11 -13.50
CA MET A 59 15.25 -0.34 -12.18
C MET A 59 16.10 -1.62 -12.13
N ALA A 60 15.68 -2.71 -12.77
CA ALA A 60 16.44 -3.96 -12.85
C ALA A 60 17.80 -3.76 -13.52
N VAL A 61 17.84 -3.06 -14.65
CA VAL A 61 19.08 -2.72 -15.38
C VAL A 61 19.97 -1.78 -14.56
N LYS A 62 19.38 -0.74 -13.95
CA LYS A 62 20.10 0.22 -13.11
C LYS A 62 20.75 -0.50 -11.92
N TYR A 63 19.99 -1.34 -11.22
CA TYR A 63 20.40 -1.93 -9.95
C TYR A 63 20.93 -3.38 -10.06
N GLN A 64 21.27 -3.84 -11.26
CA GLN A 64 21.71 -5.23 -11.48
C GLN A 64 22.93 -5.65 -10.63
N ASN A 65 23.84 -4.72 -10.32
CA ASN A 65 25.06 -4.99 -9.57
C ASN A 65 24.92 -4.83 -8.05
N PHE A 66 23.75 -4.45 -7.53
CA PHE A 66 23.56 -4.24 -6.09
C PHE A 66 22.88 -5.44 -5.43
N ASN A 67 23.43 -5.86 -4.30
CA ASN A 67 22.90 -6.99 -3.54
C ASN A 67 22.16 -6.56 -2.26
N ASN A 68 22.21 -5.27 -1.90
CA ASN A 68 21.66 -4.73 -0.66
C ASN A 68 20.76 -3.52 -0.96
N GLY A 69 19.72 -3.29 -0.15
CA GLY A 69 18.94 -2.04 -0.11
C GLY A 69 17.70 -1.99 -1.02
N ILE A 70 17.73 -2.65 -2.18
CA ILE A 70 16.59 -2.73 -3.12
C ILE A 70 16.38 -4.20 -3.49
N SER A 71 15.21 -4.75 -3.11
CA SER A 71 14.83 -6.15 -3.34
C SER A 71 14.27 -6.35 -4.76
N LEU A 72 15.17 -6.59 -5.71
CA LEU A 72 14.81 -7.09 -7.03
C LEU A 72 14.83 -8.61 -7.05
N GLU A 73 13.92 -9.22 -7.79
CA GLU A 73 14.00 -10.66 -8.04
C GLU A 73 14.99 -10.94 -9.17
N LYS A 74 16.13 -11.57 -8.81
CA LYS A 74 17.27 -11.76 -9.70
C LYS A 74 17.51 -13.22 -10.10
N ASN A 75 16.85 -14.16 -9.43
CA ASN A 75 17.15 -15.59 -9.57
C ASN A 75 16.21 -16.29 -10.55
N THR A 76 15.78 -15.58 -11.60
CA THR A 76 14.78 -16.07 -12.56
C THR A 76 15.28 -15.97 -13.98
N SER A 77 14.76 -16.83 -14.85
CA SER A 77 15.04 -16.81 -16.29
C SER A 77 14.59 -15.49 -16.93
N TYR A 78 13.46 -14.94 -16.47
CA TYR A 78 12.94 -13.66 -16.93
C TYR A 78 13.89 -12.51 -16.60
N TYR A 79 14.44 -12.44 -15.38
CA TYR A 79 15.44 -11.44 -15.02
C TYR A 79 16.66 -11.49 -15.95
N GLN A 80 17.14 -12.69 -16.27
CA GLN A 80 18.25 -12.84 -17.21
C GLN A 80 17.88 -12.34 -18.62
N SER A 81 16.69 -12.68 -19.12
CA SER A 81 16.20 -12.21 -20.42
C SER A 81 16.10 -10.67 -20.47
N VAL A 82 15.66 -10.05 -19.38
CA VAL A 82 15.61 -8.59 -19.24
C VAL A 82 17.03 -8.01 -19.33
N LEU A 83 17.98 -8.55 -18.58
CA LEU A 83 19.35 -8.04 -18.64
C LEU A 83 19.99 -8.24 -20.03
N ASP A 84 19.78 -9.39 -20.65
CA ASP A 84 20.32 -9.69 -21.98
C ASP A 84 19.79 -8.72 -23.04
N HIS A 85 18.50 -8.37 -22.97
CA HIS A 85 17.87 -7.44 -23.91
C HIS A 85 18.23 -5.98 -23.63
N PHE A 86 18.16 -5.53 -22.38
CA PHE A 86 18.19 -4.10 -22.06
C PHE A 86 19.57 -3.55 -21.66
N ASN A 87 20.53 -4.39 -21.27
CA ASN A 87 21.89 -3.92 -20.92
C ASN A 87 22.63 -3.16 -22.02
N PRO A 88 22.50 -3.50 -23.32
CA PRO A 88 23.11 -2.72 -24.40
C PRO A 88 22.69 -1.24 -24.42
N TYR A 89 21.54 -0.91 -23.84
CA TYR A 89 20.97 0.45 -23.79
C TYR A 89 21.23 1.19 -22.47
N ARG A 90 22.05 0.62 -21.58
CA ARG A 90 22.36 1.21 -20.27
C ARG A 90 23.14 2.53 -20.35
N SER A 91 23.80 2.82 -21.47
CA SER A 91 24.55 4.07 -21.68
C SER A 91 23.68 5.27 -22.09
N THR A 92 22.36 5.09 -22.18
CA THR A 92 21.41 6.19 -22.45
C THR A 92 21.42 7.24 -21.35
N ASP A 93 21.00 8.47 -21.70
CA ASP A 93 20.95 9.62 -20.79
C ASP A 93 20.09 9.38 -19.54
N LEU A 94 19.09 8.49 -19.65
CA LEU A 94 18.21 8.10 -18.56
C LEU A 94 19.00 7.64 -17.31
N PHE A 95 19.97 6.74 -17.48
CA PHE A 95 20.68 6.17 -16.34
C PHE A 95 21.65 7.15 -15.68
N SER A 96 22.13 8.15 -16.42
CA SER A 96 22.88 9.27 -15.83
C SER A 96 21.99 10.25 -15.07
N GLN A 97 20.74 10.43 -15.49
CA GLN A 97 19.78 11.30 -14.81
C GLN A 97 19.24 10.71 -13.51
N LEU A 98 19.06 9.38 -13.46
CA LEU A 98 18.63 8.67 -12.26
C LEU A 98 19.77 8.58 -11.22
N ASN A 99 20.25 9.69 -10.68
CA ASN A 99 21.39 9.72 -9.75
C ASN A 99 20.96 9.57 -8.27
N TYR A 100 20.14 8.57 -7.98
CA TYR A 100 19.73 8.22 -6.60
C TYR A 100 20.73 7.27 -5.95
N SER A 101 20.91 7.38 -4.63
CA SER A 101 21.76 6.44 -3.90
C SER A 101 21.14 5.05 -3.88
N GLU A 102 21.99 4.04 -3.66
CA GLU A 102 21.58 2.62 -3.56
C GLU A 102 20.68 2.34 -2.35
N THR A 103 20.61 3.29 -1.42
CA THR A 103 19.79 3.24 -0.21
C THR A 103 18.56 4.15 -0.30
N ASP A 104 18.38 4.86 -1.42
CA ASP A 104 17.24 5.77 -1.62
C ASP A 104 16.00 4.97 -2.04
N TYR A 105 15.47 4.24 -1.06
CA TYR A 105 14.35 3.32 -1.20
C TYR A 105 13.07 4.03 -1.66
N LEU A 106 12.81 5.23 -1.14
CA LEU A 106 11.62 6.01 -1.50
C LEU A 106 11.69 6.47 -2.96
N SER A 107 12.86 6.89 -3.44
CA SER A 107 13.00 7.25 -4.86
C SER A 107 12.81 6.05 -5.79
N PHE A 108 13.27 4.87 -5.39
CA PHE A 108 13.01 3.62 -6.12
C PHE A 108 11.50 3.31 -6.18
N LEU A 109 10.80 3.35 -5.04
CA LEU A 109 9.36 3.09 -4.99
C LEU A 109 8.56 4.12 -5.78
N SER A 110 8.88 5.41 -5.63
CA SER A 110 8.22 6.46 -6.40
C SER A 110 8.39 6.28 -7.91
N PHE A 111 9.62 6.08 -8.40
CA PHE A 111 9.83 5.90 -9.84
C PHE A 111 9.03 4.70 -10.38
N ARG A 112 8.94 3.61 -9.63
CA ARG A 112 8.22 2.40 -10.01
C ARG A 112 6.70 2.59 -9.92
N ASP A 113 6.18 2.99 -8.77
CA ASP A 113 4.74 2.99 -8.51
C ASP A 113 4.04 4.15 -9.23
N ASP A 114 4.63 5.37 -9.25
CA ASP A 114 4.04 6.52 -9.96
C ASP A 114 3.95 6.29 -11.48
N SER A 115 4.77 5.39 -12.04
CA SER A 115 4.67 4.99 -13.45
C SER A 115 3.32 4.35 -13.81
N TYR A 116 2.60 3.80 -12.83
CA TYR A 116 1.26 3.24 -13.03
C TYR A 116 0.21 4.29 -13.42
N MET A 117 0.49 5.57 -13.16
CA MET A 117 -0.37 6.68 -13.57
C MET A 117 -0.31 6.96 -15.08
N TYR A 118 0.63 6.32 -15.80
CA TYR A 118 0.89 6.53 -17.22
C TYR A 118 0.58 5.27 -18.05
N MET A 119 0.36 5.48 -19.35
CA MET A 119 0.11 4.42 -20.31
C MET A 119 0.77 4.75 -21.65
N PHE A 120 0.98 3.74 -22.49
CA PHE A 120 1.29 3.98 -23.89
C PHE A 120 0.04 4.40 -24.65
N SER A 121 0.17 5.47 -25.42
CA SER A 121 -0.73 5.84 -26.51
C SER A 121 0.11 5.83 -27.78
N ASP A 122 -0.04 4.78 -28.58
CA ASP A 122 0.87 4.42 -29.67
C ASP A 122 2.32 4.30 -29.17
N ASP A 123 3.23 5.15 -29.64
CA ASP A 123 4.65 5.19 -29.26
C ASP A 123 4.97 6.26 -28.20
N GLN A 124 3.96 6.89 -27.61
CA GLN A 124 4.10 7.95 -26.61
C GLN A 124 3.63 7.48 -25.23
N ILE A 125 4.37 7.84 -24.18
CA ILE A 125 3.93 7.67 -22.80
C ILE A 125 3.11 8.89 -22.41
N VAL A 126 1.84 8.66 -22.06
CA VAL A 126 0.88 9.72 -21.71
C VAL A 126 0.29 9.47 -20.33
N PHE A 127 -0.07 10.55 -19.66
CA PHE A 127 -0.80 10.48 -18.39
C PHE A 127 -2.20 9.90 -18.61
N SER A 128 -2.57 8.88 -17.83
CA SER A 128 -3.85 8.17 -17.97
C SER A 128 -5.07 9.00 -17.56
N ASN A 129 -4.87 10.10 -16.83
CA ASN A 129 -5.91 10.97 -16.29
C ASN A 129 -6.92 10.23 -15.37
N THR A 130 -6.55 9.06 -14.83
CA THR A 130 -7.37 8.26 -13.91
C THR A 130 -7.07 8.64 -12.46
N TYR A 131 -5.79 8.61 -12.07
CA TYR A 131 -5.32 8.99 -10.73
C TYR A 131 -4.68 10.36 -10.82
N LEU A 132 -5.24 11.37 -10.14
CA LEU A 132 -4.80 12.77 -10.24
C LEU A 132 -3.81 13.14 -9.13
N ARG A 133 -3.94 12.51 -7.96
CA ARG A 133 -2.94 12.59 -6.88
C ARG A 133 -1.82 11.59 -7.16
N GLU A 134 -0.58 12.06 -7.05
CA GLU A 134 0.63 11.20 -7.09
C GLU A 134 0.50 10.04 -6.09
N ILE A 135 1.09 8.88 -6.40
CA ILE A 135 1.07 7.72 -5.49
C ILE A 135 2.01 7.98 -4.32
N TRP A 136 3.16 8.59 -4.60
CA TRP A 136 4.13 9.06 -3.62
C TRP A 136 4.23 10.60 -3.62
N ASP A 137 4.80 11.19 -2.57
CA ASP A 137 4.91 12.65 -2.39
C ASP A 137 5.69 13.40 -3.49
N SER A 138 6.37 12.67 -4.37
CA SER A 138 7.10 13.26 -5.50
C SER A 138 7.12 12.26 -6.64
N ASN A 139 6.40 12.53 -7.72
CA ASN A 139 6.43 11.72 -8.93
C ASN A 139 7.80 11.81 -9.66
N ILE A 140 8.70 10.88 -9.35
CA ILE A 140 10.03 10.83 -9.97
C ILE A 140 9.96 10.33 -11.42
N PHE A 141 9.01 9.45 -11.72
CA PHE A 141 8.82 8.93 -13.07
C PHE A 141 8.54 10.06 -14.07
N GLU A 142 7.62 10.97 -13.74
CA GLU A 142 7.24 12.12 -14.57
C GLU A 142 8.44 13.00 -14.94
N LYS A 143 9.31 13.26 -13.96
CA LYS A 143 10.52 14.09 -14.14
C LYS A 143 11.46 13.53 -15.22
N HIS A 144 11.37 12.24 -15.51
CA HIS A 144 12.22 11.55 -16.47
C HIS A 144 11.45 11.00 -17.69
N ILE A 145 10.16 11.34 -17.87
CA ILE A 145 9.30 10.72 -18.88
C ILE A 145 9.88 10.78 -20.31
N GLY A 146 10.52 11.89 -20.70
CA GLY A 146 11.15 12.02 -22.01
C GLY A 146 12.35 11.10 -22.21
N ALA A 147 13.15 10.89 -21.16
CA ALA A 147 14.29 9.96 -21.19
C ALA A 147 13.82 8.50 -21.14
N VAL A 148 12.78 8.21 -20.34
CA VAL A 148 12.11 6.89 -20.29
C VAL A 148 11.54 6.52 -21.65
N GLN A 149 10.84 7.44 -22.32
CA GLN A 149 10.27 7.19 -23.65
C GLN A 149 11.36 6.97 -24.71
N SER A 150 12.46 7.72 -24.64
CA SER A 150 13.61 7.52 -25.54
C SER A 150 14.22 6.13 -25.33
N PHE A 151 14.43 5.73 -24.08
CA PHE A 151 14.89 4.38 -23.74
C PHE A 151 13.93 3.29 -24.25
N ALA A 152 12.62 3.44 -24.04
CA ALA A 152 11.62 2.48 -24.50
C ALA A 152 11.66 2.30 -26.03
N LYS A 153 11.81 3.39 -26.78
CA LYS A 153 11.93 3.36 -28.24
C LYS A 153 13.22 2.74 -28.72
N GLU A 154 14.35 3.13 -28.16
CA GLU A 154 15.68 2.63 -28.57
C GLU A 154 15.87 1.14 -28.26
N SER A 155 15.26 0.67 -27.16
CA SER A 155 15.31 -0.72 -26.73
C SER A 155 14.21 -1.62 -27.31
N ASN A 156 13.33 -1.10 -28.17
CA ASN A 156 12.14 -1.83 -28.66
C ASN A 156 11.32 -2.43 -27.51
N PHE A 157 11.12 -1.68 -26.42
CA PHE A 157 10.48 -2.18 -25.22
C PHE A 157 9.07 -2.74 -25.47
N GLN A 158 8.23 -2.06 -26.25
CA GLN A 158 6.86 -2.53 -26.51
C GLN A 158 6.86 -3.87 -27.28
N GLU A 159 7.85 -4.12 -28.14
CA GLU A 159 8.02 -5.41 -28.80
C GLU A 159 8.39 -6.49 -27.78
N PHE A 160 9.41 -6.24 -26.95
CA PHE A 160 9.81 -7.13 -25.85
C PHE A 160 8.63 -7.45 -24.92
N TYR A 161 7.83 -6.45 -24.53
CA TYR A 161 6.68 -6.62 -23.67
C TYR A 161 5.62 -7.51 -24.32
N ASN A 162 5.31 -7.29 -25.59
CA ASN A 162 4.33 -8.09 -26.34
C ASN A 162 4.78 -9.54 -26.53
N GLU A 163 6.07 -9.77 -26.80
CA GLU A 163 6.67 -11.11 -26.90
C GLU A 163 6.59 -11.90 -25.59
N ASN A 164 6.57 -11.20 -24.44
CA ASN A 164 6.44 -11.81 -23.11
C ASN A 164 4.98 -11.90 -22.61
N SER A 165 3.99 -11.55 -23.43
CA SER A 165 2.57 -11.52 -23.02
C SER A 165 2.04 -12.85 -22.49
N GLU A 166 2.43 -13.99 -23.08
CA GLU A 166 2.06 -15.32 -22.57
C GLU A 166 2.63 -15.58 -21.18
N PHE A 167 3.89 -15.17 -20.95
CA PHE A 167 4.53 -15.28 -19.64
C PHE A 167 3.79 -14.42 -18.60
N TYR A 168 3.53 -13.14 -18.88
CA TYR A 168 2.78 -12.26 -17.97
C TYR A 168 1.38 -12.81 -17.64
N ASN A 169 0.65 -13.27 -18.65
CA ASN A 169 -0.67 -13.89 -18.44
C ASN A 169 -0.58 -15.14 -17.56
N SER A 170 0.48 -15.94 -17.69
CA SER A 170 0.70 -17.09 -16.81
C SER A 170 0.97 -16.70 -15.36
N GLN A 171 1.71 -15.60 -15.13
CA GLN A 171 1.98 -15.07 -13.79
C GLN A 171 0.68 -14.56 -13.14
N ILE A 172 -0.12 -13.81 -13.89
CA ILE A 172 -1.43 -13.30 -13.45
C ILE A 172 -2.35 -14.48 -13.09
N ALA A 173 -2.47 -15.49 -13.95
CA ALA A 173 -3.31 -16.65 -13.71
C ALA A 173 -2.85 -17.49 -12.51
N LEU A 174 -1.53 -17.66 -12.34
CA LEU A 174 -0.97 -18.35 -11.18
C LEU A 174 -1.32 -17.59 -9.90
N TYR A 175 -1.12 -16.27 -9.89
CA TYR A 175 -1.43 -15.42 -8.75
C TYR A 175 -2.90 -15.52 -8.35
N ASP A 176 -3.82 -15.39 -9.33
CA ASP A 176 -5.26 -15.49 -9.11
C ASP A 176 -5.66 -16.87 -8.54
N SER A 177 -5.00 -17.94 -8.99
CA SER A 177 -5.28 -19.29 -8.53
C SER A 177 -4.84 -19.58 -7.09
N LEU A 178 -3.87 -18.82 -6.56
CA LEU A 178 -3.23 -19.09 -5.27
C LEU A 178 -3.58 -18.06 -4.20
N ILE A 179 -3.83 -16.81 -4.57
CA ILE A 179 -4.07 -15.70 -3.64
C ILE A 179 -5.56 -15.34 -3.68
N PRO A 180 -6.34 -15.66 -2.62
CA PRO A 180 -7.79 -15.56 -2.67
C PRO A 180 -8.27 -14.12 -2.37
N VAL A 181 -7.90 -13.16 -3.22
CA VAL A 181 -8.14 -11.71 -3.05
C VAL A 181 -9.61 -11.42 -2.74
N LYS A 182 -10.54 -11.95 -3.54
CA LYS A 182 -11.98 -11.70 -3.33
C LYS A 182 -12.48 -12.24 -1.99
N HIS A 183 -11.93 -13.36 -1.53
CA HIS A 183 -12.30 -13.95 -0.26
C HIS A 183 -11.81 -13.08 0.91
N MET A 184 -10.56 -12.63 0.88
CA MET A 184 -10.00 -11.70 1.87
C MET A 184 -10.82 -10.41 1.94
N TRP A 185 -11.14 -9.82 0.78
CA TRP A 185 -11.97 -8.63 0.68
C TRP A 185 -13.36 -8.83 1.30
N ASN A 186 -14.08 -9.89 0.92
CA ASN A 186 -15.41 -10.17 1.47
C ASN A 186 -15.38 -10.40 2.99
N TRP A 187 -14.33 -11.05 3.50
CA TRP A 187 -14.14 -11.28 4.92
C TRP A 187 -13.91 -9.98 5.70
N LEU A 188 -13.04 -9.10 5.19
CA LEU A 188 -12.80 -7.78 5.78
C LEU A 188 -14.09 -6.95 5.81
N GLU A 189 -14.87 -6.93 4.73
CA GLU A 189 -16.13 -6.20 4.68
C GLU A 189 -17.25 -6.80 5.56
N THR A 190 -17.10 -8.05 5.98
CA THR A 190 -17.96 -8.66 7.00
C THR A 190 -17.54 -8.20 8.40
N ASN A 191 -16.25 -7.97 8.61
CA ASN A 191 -15.66 -7.63 9.92
C ASN A 191 -15.41 -6.13 10.16
N PHE A 192 -15.62 -5.28 9.15
CA PHE A 192 -15.49 -3.82 9.22
C PHE A 192 -16.67 -3.15 8.50
N THR A 193 -16.95 -1.88 8.79
CA THR A 193 -18.01 -1.12 8.10
C THR A 193 -17.53 -0.41 6.83
N SER A 194 -16.22 -0.13 6.75
CA SER A 194 -15.59 0.43 5.55
C SER A 194 -15.88 -0.41 4.31
N LYS A 195 -16.05 0.27 3.17
CA LYS A 195 -16.32 -0.34 1.87
C LYS A 195 -15.29 0.11 0.85
N ILE A 196 -14.81 -0.85 0.07
CA ILE A 196 -13.97 -0.63 -1.09
C ILE A 196 -14.76 -1.08 -2.31
N ASN A 197 -14.64 -0.38 -3.43
CA ASN A 197 -15.40 -0.72 -4.63
C ASN A 197 -14.59 -1.52 -5.64
N CYS A 198 -13.26 -1.40 -5.63
CA CYS A 198 -12.38 -2.14 -6.52
C CYS A 198 -10.98 -2.29 -5.89
N TYR A 199 -10.35 -3.43 -6.17
CA TYR A 199 -8.93 -3.66 -5.89
C TYR A 199 -8.16 -3.89 -7.17
N LYS A 200 -7.01 -3.25 -7.29
CA LYS A 200 -6.04 -3.55 -8.33
C LYS A 200 -4.78 -4.10 -7.69
N ILE A 201 -4.39 -5.30 -8.11
CA ILE A 201 -3.20 -6.02 -7.67
C ILE A 201 -2.17 -5.86 -8.79
N ILE A 202 -1.26 -4.92 -8.61
CA ILE A 202 -0.21 -4.61 -9.56
C ILE A 202 1.02 -5.45 -9.18
N ILE A 203 1.42 -6.34 -10.07
CA ILE A 203 2.60 -7.19 -9.89
C ILE A 203 3.64 -6.94 -10.98
N SER A 204 4.88 -7.30 -10.69
CA SER A 204 5.95 -7.42 -11.69
C SER A 204 6.77 -8.67 -11.39
N PRO A 205 7.21 -9.43 -12.41
CA PRO A 205 8.13 -10.56 -12.22
C PRO A 205 9.50 -10.16 -11.66
N LEU A 206 9.82 -8.86 -11.63
CA LEU A 206 11.08 -8.30 -11.12
C LEU A 206 10.97 -7.78 -9.69
N THR A 207 9.75 -7.70 -9.14
CA THR A 207 9.53 -7.26 -7.76
C THR A 207 9.65 -8.45 -6.81
N ALA A 208 10.65 -8.41 -5.93
CA ALA A 208 10.77 -9.34 -4.79
C ALA A 208 9.93 -8.81 -3.61
N ASP A 209 10.49 -8.71 -2.41
CA ASP A 209 9.75 -8.47 -1.16
C ASP A 209 9.06 -7.08 -1.00
N HIS A 210 9.05 -6.24 -2.02
CA HIS A 210 8.45 -4.91 -1.94
C HIS A 210 6.93 -4.95 -2.06
N HIS A 211 6.28 -4.18 -1.19
CA HIS A 211 4.86 -3.94 -1.25
C HIS A 211 4.51 -2.53 -0.80
N SER A 212 3.45 -1.98 -1.39
CA SER A 212 2.85 -0.70 -1.02
C SER A 212 1.38 -0.70 -1.43
N THR A 213 0.58 0.08 -0.73
CA THR A 213 -0.82 0.31 -1.05
C THR A 213 -1.15 1.78 -1.05
N THR A 214 -2.07 2.18 -1.92
CA THR A 214 -2.72 3.50 -1.86
C THR A 214 -4.18 3.37 -2.25
N SER A 215 -5.00 4.34 -1.85
CA SER A 215 -6.42 4.37 -2.17
C SER A 215 -6.81 5.72 -2.76
N TYR A 216 -7.71 5.66 -3.73
CA TYR A 216 -8.29 6.82 -4.39
C TYR A 216 -9.79 6.81 -4.20
N GLU A 217 -10.33 7.98 -3.89
CA GLU A 217 -11.78 8.17 -3.76
C GLU A 217 -12.23 9.33 -4.63
N SER A 218 -13.31 9.10 -5.39
CA SER A 218 -13.98 10.13 -6.16
C SER A 218 -15.46 9.80 -6.25
N ASN A 219 -16.31 10.74 -5.84
CA ASN A 219 -17.76 10.54 -5.67
C ASN A 219 -18.07 9.40 -4.67
N ASP A 220 -18.82 8.38 -5.09
CA ASP A 220 -19.22 7.21 -4.29
C ASP A 220 -18.42 5.95 -4.67
N TYR A 221 -17.22 6.15 -5.22
CA TYR A 221 -16.34 5.11 -5.71
C TYR A 221 -14.94 5.22 -5.08
N LYS A 222 -14.54 4.14 -4.40
CA LYS A 222 -13.24 3.98 -3.78
C LYS A 222 -12.49 2.78 -4.38
N GLU A 223 -11.28 3.02 -4.86
CA GLU A 223 -10.41 2.01 -5.47
C GLU A 223 -9.07 1.97 -4.74
N THR A 224 -8.59 0.76 -4.47
CA THR A 224 -7.31 0.53 -3.81
C THR A 224 -6.33 -0.10 -4.80
N LEU A 225 -5.15 0.51 -4.93
CA LEU A 225 -4.02 0.01 -5.70
C LEU A 225 -3.06 -0.66 -4.74
N MET A 226 -2.63 -1.87 -5.08
CA MET A 226 -1.65 -2.63 -4.31
C MET A 226 -0.52 -3.08 -5.21
N PHE A 227 0.67 -2.54 -4.97
CA PHE A 227 1.89 -2.96 -5.64
C PHE A 227 2.50 -4.06 -4.79
N VAL A 228 2.55 -5.28 -5.30
CA VAL A 228 3.02 -6.44 -4.53
C VAL A 228 3.89 -7.35 -5.39
N GLN A 229 4.63 -8.24 -4.73
CA GLN A 229 5.43 -9.25 -5.43
C GLN A 229 4.58 -10.14 -6.34
N GLY A 230 5.14 -10.56 -7.48
CA GLY A 230 4.60 -11.66 -8.26
C GLY A 230 4.85 -13.02 -7.60
N LEU A 231 4.30 -14.09 -8.20
CA LEU A 231 4.61 -15.48 -7.85
C LEU A 231 5.39 -16.11 -8.99
N ASN A 232 6.59 -16.62 -8.73
CA ASN A 232 7.42 -17.28 -9.72
C ASN A 232 7.76 -18.73 -9.33
N PRO A 233 7.21 -19.74 -10.02
CA PRO A 233 7.48 -21.16 -9.75
C PRO A 233 8.95 -21.59 -9.85
N GLU A 234 9.82 -20.81 -10.49
CA GLU A 234 11.26 -21.11 -10.56
C GLU A 234 11.95 -21.02 -9.19
N ILE A 235 11.42 -20.16 -8.31
CA ILE A 235 12.03 -19.84 -7.02
C ILE A 235 11.08 -20.03 -5.84
N ASP A 236 9.77 -19.90 -6.07
CA ASP A 236 8.77 -19.99 -5.03
C ASP A 236 8.41 -21.43 -4.74
N THR A 237 8.49 -21.79 -3.46
CA THR A 237 7.96 -23.06 -3.01
C THR A 237 6.45 -22.97 -2.87
N ILE A 238 5.71 -23.58 -3.78
CA ILE A 238 4.24 -23.61 -3.75
C ILE A 238 3.76 -24.71 -2.79
N ASN A 239 3.56 -24.34 -1.52
CA ASN A 239 2.91 -25.18 -0.51
C ASN A 239 2.04 -24.32 0.42
N THR A 240 1.19 -24.96 1.24
CA THR A 240 0.25 -24.27 2.13
C THR A 240 0.91 -23.21 3.01
N MET A 241 2.09 -23.49 3.57
CA MET A 241 2.78 -22.57 4.47
C MET A 241 3.33 -21.36 3.72
N SER A 242 4.02 -21.58 2.60
CA SER A 242 4.56 -20.49 1.80
C SER A 242 3.46 -19.59 1.25
N ILE A 243 2.39 -20.18 0.72
CA ILE A 243 1.25 -19.43 0.20
C ILE A 243 0.56 -18.64 1.31
N ALA A 244 0.38 -19.19 2.51
CA ALA A 244 -0.16 -18.43 3.63
C ALA A 244 0.72 -17.21 3.98
N LEU A 245 2.04 -17.35 3.98
CA LEU A 245 2.93 -16.22 4.28
C LEU A 245 2.91 -15.14 3.18
N ILE A 246 2.67 -15.52 1.93
CA ILE A 246 2.47 -14.56 0.83
C ILE A 246 1.11 -13.88 0.96
N ILE A 247 0.05 -14.66 1.23
CA ILE A 247 -1.30 -14.15 1.53
C ILE A 247 -1.22 -13.14 2.67
N ARG A 248 -0.44 -13.39 3.73
CA ARG A 248 -0.25 -12.43 4.82
C ARG A 248 0.22 -11.07 4.32
N ARG A 249 1.25 -11.03 3.47
CA ARG A 249 1.79 -9.77 2.92
C ARG A 249 0.72 -9.01 2.15
N VAL A 250 -0.04 -9.70 1.30
CA VAL A 250 -1.12 -9.08 0.54
C VAL A 250 -2.26 -8.63 1.46
N PHE A 251 -2.61 -9.46 2.44
CA PHE A 251 -3.69 -9.20 3.39
C PHE A 251 -3.41 -7.96 4.22
N THR A 252 -2.18 -7.79 4.72
CA THR A 252 -1.82 -6.61 5.52
C THR A 252 -1.87 -5.32 4.71
N GLU A 253 -1.58 -5.37 3.40
CA GLU A 253 -1.81 -4.21 2.53
C GLU A 253 -3.30 -3.92 2.31
N ILE A 254 -4.12 -4.95 2.11
CA ILE A 254 -5.57 -4.80 1.96
C ILE A 254 -6.18 -4.21 3.23
N ASP A 255 -5.84 -4.78 4.39
CA ASP A 255 -6.54 -4.51 5.64
C ASP A 255 -6.17 -3.16 6.27
N HIS A 256 -5.03 -2.56 5.92
CA HIS A 256 -4.73 -1.15 6.24
C HIS A 256 -5.86 -0.20 5.81
N ASN A 257 -6.55 -0.50 4.71
CA ASN A 257 -7.69 0.29 4.21
C ASN A 257 -8.97 0.17 5.09
N TYR A 258 -8.96 -0.73 6.07
CA TYR A 258 -10.04 -0.94 7.05
C TYR A 258 -9.59 -0.60 8.47
N VAL A 259 -8.39 -1.02 8.86
CA VAL A 259 -7.80 -0.78 10.19
C VAL A 259 -7.54 0.70 10.40
N ASN A 260 -6.86 1.38 9.48
CA ASN A 260 -6.45 2.77 9.66
C ASN A 260 -7.66 3.72 9.86
N PRO A 261 -8.74 3.65 9.05
CA PRO A 261 -9.94 4.49 9.26
C PRO A 261 -10.67 4.26 10.58
N VAL A 262 -10.55 3.06 11.18
CA VAL A 262 -11.10 2.81 12.52
C VAL A 262 -10.19 3.46 13.56
N THR A 263 -8.88 3.29 13.43
CA THR A 263 -7.88 3.92 14.33
C THR A 263 -7.99 5.45 14.34
N ASP A 264 -8.27 6.07 13.20
CA ASP A 264 -8.47 7.53 13.09
C ASP A 264 -9.53 8.04 14.09
N LYS A 265 -10.57 7.24 14.35
CA LYS A 265 -11.66 7.58 15.30
C LYS A 265 -11.23 7.50 16.76
N HIS A 266 -10.09 6.88 17.06
CA HIS A 266 -9.61 6.58 18.41
C HIS A 266 -8.20 7.14 18.70
N VAL A 267 -7.64 7.96 17.81
CA VAL A 267 -6.24 8.42 17.88
C VAL A 267 -5.91 9.11 19.21
N ASN A 268 -6.86 9.85 19.79
CA ASN A 268 -6.65 10.58 21.04
C ASN A 268 -6.51 9.64 22.25
N GLU A 269 -7.37 8.63 22.34
CA GLU A 269 -7.34 7.60 23.38
C GLU A 269 -6.12 6.70 23.20
N LEU A 270 -5.79 6.37 21.96
CA LEU A 270 -4.63 5.56 21.61
C LEU A 270 -3.31 6.23 22.03
N ASN A 271 -3.13 7.50 21.66
CA ASN A 271 -1.92 8.27 22.02
C ASN A 271 -1.71 8.34 23.54
N LYS A 272 -2.78 8.41 24.33
CA LYS A 272 -2.69 8.35 25.79
C LYS A 272 -2.32 6.96 26.29
N SER A 273 -2.90 5.93 25.69
CA SER A 273 -2.74 4.53 26.10
C SER A 273 -1.35 3.97 25.75
N MET A 274 -0.74 4.44 24.65
CA MET A 274 0.59 4.05 24.18
C MET A 274 1.64 5.16 24.36
N ALA A 275 1.57 5.92 25.47
CA ALA A 275 2.49 7.03 25.69
C ALA A 275 3.98 6.64 25.75
N ASN A 276 4.30 5.36 26.03
CA ASN A 276 5.66 4.83 26.02
C ASN A 276 5.85 3.84 24.86
N LEU A 277 6.23 4.34 23.69
CA LEU A 277 6.39 3.50 22.49
C LEU A 277 7.40 2.36 22.69
N ASN A 278 8.41 2.54 23.54
CA ASN A 278 9.41 1.51 23.83
C ASN A 278 8.86 0.32 24.62
N SER A 279 7.67 0.44 25.23
CA SER A 279 6.95 -0.70 25.81
C SER A 279 6.38 -1.63 24.73
N TRP A 280 6.26 -1.16 23.49
CA TRP A 280 5.57 -1.82 22.38
C TRP A 280 6.50 -2.15 21.21
N ARG A 281 7.61 -1.43 21.08
CA ARG A 281 8.64 -1.74 20.09
C ARG A 281 10.04 -1.62 20.66
N LYS A 282 10.97 -2.37 20.09
CA LYS A 282 12.41 -2.17 20.20
C LYS A 282 12.88 -1.45 18.93
N LEU A 283 13.36 -0.23 19.06
CA LEU A 283 13.83 0.58 17.94
C LEU A 283 14.99 -0.12 17.19
N SER A 284 14.90 -0.13 15.86
CA SER A 284 15.87 -0.64 14.91
C SER A 284 15.74 0.14 13.59
N ASP A 285 16.70 0.01 12.69
CA ASP A 285 16.63 0.67 11.37
C ASP A 285 15.38 0.21 10.59
N ASP A 286 15.00 -1.06 10.72
CA ASP A 286 13.85 -1.68 10.01
C ASP A 286 12.48 -1.21 10.50
N ASN A 287 12.41 -0.54 11.66
CA ASN A 287 11.16 -0.05 12.23
C ASN A 287 11.23 1.42 12.67
N ALA A 288 12.25 2.16 12.21
CA ALA A 288 12.49 3.53 12.61
C ALA A 288 11.31 4.46 12.31
N TYR A 289 10.61 4.20 11.20
CA TYR A 289 9.43 4.94 10.73
C TYR A 289 8.15 4.73 11.56
N TYR A 290 8.11 3.75 12.48
CA TYR A 290 6.99 3.57 13.41
C TYR A 290 7.15 4.45 14.65
N ASP A 291 7.25 5.77 14.47
CA ASP A 291 7.66 6.72 15.51
C ASP A 291 6.54 7.32 16.35
N ASP A 292 5.31 6.84 16.17
CA ASP A 292 4.14 7.25 16.93
C ASP A 292 3.26 6.05 17.35
N ALA A 293 2.26 6.29 18.21
CA ALA A 293 1.35 5.25 18.67
C ALA A 293 0.45 4.72 17.55
N TYR A 294 0.10 5.57 16.58
CA TYR A 294 -0.82 5.25 15.48
C TYR A 294 -0.23 4.19 14.56
N SER A 295 0.99 4.43 14.09
CA SER A 295 1.76 3.54 13.22
C SER A 295 2.05 2.20 13.90
N ILE A 296 2.46 2.19 15.17
CA ILE A 296 2.70 0.94 15.91
C ILE A 296 1.38 0.16 16.08
N PHE A 297 0.31 0.82 16.53
CA PHE A 297 -0.97 0.15 16.75
C PHE A 297 -1.55 -0.43 15.47
N ASN A 298 -1.51 0.32 14.37
CA ASN A 298 -1.99 -0.17 13.08
C ASN A 298 -1.20 -1.39 12.63
N GLU A 299 0.12 -1.38 12.79
CA GLU A 299 0.95 -2.54 12.44
C GLU A 299 0.62 -3.77 13.30
N TYR A 300 0.37 -3.58 14.60
CA TYR A 300 -0.11 -4.65 15.46
C TYR A 300 -1.49 -5.16 15.01
N MET A 301 -2.42 -4.26 14.71
CA MET A 301 -3.77 -4.63 14.27
C MET A 301 -3.77 -5.37 12.95
N THR A 302 -3.07 -4.89 11.91
CA THR A 302 -3.10 -5.54 10.58
C THR A 302 -2.57 -6.97 10.63
N TRP A 303 -1.45 -7.19 11.34
CA TRP A 303 -0.89 -8.52 11.51
C TRP A 303 -1.78 -9.43 12.36
N ALA A 304 -2.43 -8.90 13.40
CA ALA A 304 -3.33 -9.69 14.25
C ALA A 304 -4.68 -9.98 13.57
N VAL A 305 -5.18 -9.09 12.71
CA VAL A 305 -6.39 -9.31 11.90
C VAL A 305 -6.15 -10.39 10.85
N TYR A 306 -4.95 -10.47 10.27
CA TYR A 306 -4.57 -11.62 9.46
C TYR A 306 -4.63 -12.94 10.26
N ASP A 307 -4.11 -12.97 11.49
CA ASP A 307 -4.17 -14.16 12.35
C ASP A 307 -5.63 -14.55 12.71
N LEU A 308 -6.55 -13.58 12.84
CA LEU A 308 -7.99 -13.85 12.92
C LEU A 308 -8.52 -14.51 11.65
N TYR A 309 -8.20 -13.96 10.48
CA TYR A 309 -8.62 -14.50 9.19
C TYR A 309 -8.18 -15.96 9.04
N ILE A 310 -6.91 -16.27 9.23
CA ILE A 310 -6.44 -17.66 9.06
C ILE A 310 -7.00 -18.63 10.11
N SER A 311 -7.43 -18.14 11.28
CA SER A 311 -8.05 -18.97 12.30
C SER A 311 -9.39 -19.57 11.87
N GLU A 312 -10.07 -18.94 10.90
CA GLU A 312 -11.36 -19.39 10.37
C GLU A 312 -11.22 -20.32 9.16
N PHE A 313 -10.12 -20.20 8.40
CA PHE A 313 -9.99 -20.86 7.09
C PHE A 313 -8.90 -21.92 7.01
N TYR A 314 -7.98 -21.98 7.98
CA TYR A 314 -6.92 -23.00 8.02
C TYR A 314 -7.22 -24.06 9.09
N SER A 315 -6.77 -25.30 8.83
CA SER A 315 -6.82 -26.36 9.85
C SER A 315 -6.05 -25.93 11.11
N PRO A 316 -6.40 -26.41 12.32
CA PRO A 316 -5.74 -26.01 13.56
C PRO A 316 -4.21 -26.13 13.52
N ASN A 317 -3.69 -27.23 12.97
CA ASN A 317 -2.25 -27.44 12.84
C ASN A 317 -1.57 -26.41 11.91
N ASN A 318 -2.22 -26.06 10.80
CA ASN A 318 -1.69 -25.06 9.87
C ASN A 318 -1.79 -23.67 10.50
N TYR A 319 -2.93 -23.33 11.10
CA TYR A 319 -3.14 -22.09 11.83
C TYR A 319 -2.04 -21.87 12.89
N ASP A 320 -1.84 -22.82 13.79
CA ASP A 320 -0.83 -22.71 14.85
C ASP A 320 0.57 -22.51 14.27
N SER A 321 0.89 -23.22 13.19
CA SER A 321 2.20 -23.13 12.54
C SER A 321 2.40 -21.77 11.85
N ILE A 322 1.37 -21.25 11.16
CA ILE A 322 1.43 -19.96 10.45
C ILE A 322 1.49 -18.83 11.47
N ARG A 323 0.58 -18.82 12.45
CA ARG A 323 0.53 -17.85 13.55
C ARG A 323 1.87 -17.75 14.28
N ASN A 324 2.49 -18.88 14.63
CA ASN A 324 3.80 -18.85 15.29
C ASN A 324 4.89 -18.19 14.43
N ARG A 325 4.82 -18.32 13.09
CA ARG A 325 5.72 -17.58 12.18
C ARG A 325 5.36 -16.11 12.10
N THR A 326 4.08 -15.74 12.13
CA THR A 326 3.61 -14.35 12.22
C THR A 326 4.15 -13.67 13.48
N VAL A 327 3.91 -14.28 14.64
CA VAL A 327 4.39 -13.79 15.94
C VAL A 327 5.91 -13.66 15.96
N ASN A 328 6.64 -14.69 15.52
CA ASN A 328 8.10 -14.63 15.46
C ASN A 328 8.61 -13.50 14.55
N SER A 329 7.93 -13.26 13.42
CA SER A 329 8.25 -12.15 12.52
C SER A 329 8.05 -10.81 13.21
N MET A 330 6.95 -10.62 13.94
CA MET A 330 6.66 -9.36 14.63
C MET A 330 7.61 -9.11 15.79
N GLU A 331 7.79 -10.07 16.69
CA GLU A 331 8.56 -9.87 17.92
C GLU A 331 10.07 -9.93 17.70
N ASN A 332 10.55 -10.94 16.98
CA ASN A 332 11.98 -11.26 16.91
C ASN A 332 12.68 -10.67 15.68
N ILE A 333 11.94 -10.37 14.61
CA ILE A 333 12.51 -9.80 13.39
C ILE A 333 12.22 -8.30 13.34
N ARG A 334 10.96 -7.89 13.50
CA ARG A 334 10.53 -6.49 13.34
C ARG A 334 10.53 -5.67 14.63
N GLY A 335 10.74 -6.33 15.78
CA GLY A 335 10.92 -5.68 17.07
C GLY A 335 9.63 -5.21 17.76
N PHE A 336 8.46 -5.71 17.38
CA PHE A 336 7.17 -5.44 18.02
C PHE A 336 6.94 -6.37 19.22
N ILE A 337 7.61 -6.04 20.33
CA ILE A 337 7.91 -6.95 21.45
C ILE A 337 6.73 -7.48 22.27
N LYS A 338 5.51 -6.96 22.11
CA LYS A 338 4.29 -7.41 22.80
C LYS A 338 3.25 -7.99 21.85
N PHE A 339 3.62 -8.26 20.61
CA PHE A 339 2.69 -8.67 19.57
C PHE A 339 1.87 -9.91 19.96
N ARG A 340 2.50 -10.94 20.54
CA ARG A 340 1.81 -12.15 20.98
C ARG A 340 0.73 -11.85 22.02
N GLU A 341 1.06 -11.06 23.04
CA GLU A 341 0.12 -10.72 24.13
C GLU A 341 -1.09 -9.93 23.59
N PHE A 342 -0.82 -8.98 22.70
CA PHE A 342 -1.85 -8.19 22.03
C PHE A 342 -2.76 -9.07 21.14
N GLU A 343 -2.16 -9.91 20.30
CA GLU A 343 -2.88 -10.76 19.35
C GLU A 343 -3.69 -11.85 20.08
N ASP A 344 -3.16 -12.43 21.16
CA ASP A 344 -3.92 -13.31 22.06
C ASP A 344 -5.15 -12.59 22.64
N TYR A 345 -5.00 -11.34 23.10
CA TYR A 345 -6.13 -10.56 23.62
C TYR A 345 -7.18 -10.26 22.54
N LEU A 346 -6.75 -9.89 21.33
CA LEU A 346 -7.66 -9.66 20.19
C LEU A 346 -8.43 -10.94 19.83
N ILE A 347 -7.75 -12.10 19.72
CA ILE A 347 -8.40 -13.38 19.41
C ILE A 347 -9.45 -13.75 20.46
N ILE A 348 -9.12 -13.61 21.73
CA ILE A 348 -10.06 -13.91 22.82
C ILE A 348 -11.26 -12.97 22.77
N SER A 349 -11.02 -11.67 22.55
CA SER A 349 -12.07 -10.67 22.44
C SER A 349 -12.98 -10.94 21.24
N TYR A 350 -12.39 -11.26 20.09
CA TYR A 350 -13.10 -11.62 18.87
C TYR A 350 -13.97 -12.87 19.06
N LYS A 351 -13.45 -13.92 19.70
CA LYS A 351 -14.23 -15.16 19.94
C LYS A 351 -15.40 -14.98 20.92
N ASN A 352 -15.32 -14.02 21.83
CA ASN A 352 -16.33 -13.76 22.86
C ASN A 352 -17.30 -12.60 22.50
N ARG A 353 -17.11 -11.96 21.35
CA ARG A 353 -17.97 -10.87 20.88
C ARG A 353 -19.39 -11.35 20.61
N ALA A 354 -20.35 -10.43 20.63
CA ALA A 354 -21.71 -10.73 20.17
C ALA A 354 -21.74 -10.93 18.64
N ASP A 355 -22.66 -11.76 18.13
CA ASP A 355 -22.74 -12.08 16.69
C ASP A 355 -22.87 -10.86 15.77
N ASN A 356 -23.38 -9.74 16.29
CA ASN A 356 -23.54 -8.48 15.56
C ASN A 356 -22.36 -7.51 15.72
N GLU A 357 -21.37 -7.83 16.55
CA GLU A 357 -20.15 -7.04 16.74
C GLU A 357 -19.10 -7.39 15.67
N LYS A 358 -18.54 -6.34 15.10
CA LYS A 358 -17.43 -6.36 14.14
C LYS A 358 -16.10 -6.19 14.88
N ILE A 359 -14.98 -6.35 14.17
CA ILE A 359 -13.64 -6.13 14.75
C ILE A 359 -13.49 -4.68 15.23
N GLU A 360 -14.04 -3.72 14.47
CA GLU A 360 -14.00 -2.29 14.83
C GLU A 360 -14.69 -1.97 16.16
N ASP A 361 -15.72 -2.75 16.55
CA ASP A 361 -16.42 -2.56 17.83
C ASP A 361 -15.55 -2.96 19.03
N LEU A 362 -14.48 -3.72 18.79
CA LEU A 362 -13.54 -4.18 19.83
C LEU A 362 -12.46 -3.13 20.15
N TYR A 363 -12.30 -2.07 19.35
CA TYR A 363 -11.24 -1.09 19.54
C TYR A 363 -11.21 -0.44 20.93
N PRO A 364 -12.35 0.00 21.51
CA PRO A 364 -12.34 0.60 22.84
C PRO A 364 -11.77 -0.30 23.93
N GLN A 365 -12.09 -1.60 23.93
CA GLN A 365 -11.57 -2.55 24.93
C GLN A 365 -10.11 -2.91 24.68
N ILE A 366 -9.68 -2.97 23.42
CA ILE A 366 -8.27 -3.19 23.06
C ILE A 366 -7.42 -2.01 23.54
N ILE A 367 -7.86 -0.77 23.32
CA ILE A 367 -7.16 0.43 23.77
C ILE A 367 -7.10 0.50 25.30
N ASP A 368 -8.19 0.13 26.00
CA ASP A 368 -8.20 0.02 27.46
C ASP A 368 -7.23 -1.08 27.97
N TRP A 369 -7.16 -2.22 27.28
CA TRP A 369 -6.18 -3.26 27.58
C TRP A 369 -4.75 -2.77 27.39
N ILE A 370 -4.46 -2.06 26.29
CA ILE A 370 -3.17 -1.41 26.06
C ILE A 370 -2.83 -0.48 27.23
N SER A 371 -3.76 0.38 27.64
CA SER A 371 -3.54 1.33 28.74
C SER A 371 -3.15 0.64 30.06
N LYS A 372 -3.71 -0.54 30.33
CA LYS A 372 -3.42 -1.34 31.54
C LYS A 372 -2.10 -2.12 31.47
N ASN A 373 -1.57 -2.34 30.27
CA ASN A 373 -0.37 -3.13 30.01
C ASN A 373 0.78 -2.27 29.44
N ASN A 374 0.66 -0.94 29.48
CA ASN A 374 1.66 0.00 28.96
C ASN A 374 2.91 0.09 29.86
#